data_AF-X1I787-F1
#
_entry.id   AF-X1I787-F1
#
_cell.length_a   1.000
_cell.length_b   1.000
_cell.length_c   1.000
_cell.angle_alpha   90.00
_cell.angle_beta   90.00
_cell.angle_gamma   90.00
#
_symmetry.space_group_name_H-M   'P 1'
#
loop_
_entity.id
_entity.type
_entity.pdbx_description
1 polymer ?
#
loop_
_entity_poly.entity_id
_entity_poly.type
_entity_poly.pdbx_seq_one_letter_code
_entity_poly.pdbx_strand_id
1 'polypeptide(L)'
;MVVIEKKMKEIIEKDLPFKRIEVNKEEANQIFKKKKEKYKLELLEDIQDDMVTLYQQGDFIDLCRGPHVSSTGKLKAFKLLNIAGAYWRGNEKNKMLQRIYGTSFNKKSELDNYLKLLEEAKKRDHRKLGKDLELFSFHDEGVGFPFFHPKGMVLRNILEDYWKEEHCKSGYTEVKTPIILNKSLWVKSGHWDHYKENMYFTKIDEEDYAIKPMNCPGGILIYKTTLHSYRDLPLRMGELG
;
A
#
# COMPACT_ATOMS: atom_id res chain seq x y z
N MET A 1 15.65 1.45 17.60
CA MET A 1 14.41 0.93 18.22
C MET A 1 14.55 0.73 19.72
N VAL A 2 15.43 -0.17 20.20
CA VAL A 2 15.58 -0.46 21.65
C VAL A 2 15.88 0.79 22.50
N VAL A 3 16.80 1.64 22.04
CA VAL A 3 17.15 2.90 22.73
C VAL A 3 15.93 3.84 22.84
N ILE A 4 15.11 3.92 21.78
CA ILE A 4 13.90 4.75 21.76
C ILE A 4 12.86 4.19 22.73
N GLU A 5 12.60 2.89 22.70
CA GLU A 5 11.68 2.25 23.66
C GLU A 5 12.12 2.48 25.11
N LYS A 6 13.41 2.35 25.40
CA LYS A 6 13.95 2.63 26.74
C LYS A 6 13.68 4.08 27.14
N LYS A 7 13.96 5.04 26.24
CA LYS A 7 13.71 6.46 26.52
C LYS A 7 12.24 6.78 26.72
N MET A 8 11.35 6.13 25.95
CA MET A 8 9.90 6.26 26.13
C MET A 8 9.47 5.74 27.51
N LYS A 9 10.01 4.61 27.97
CA LYS A 9 9.73 4.08 29.33
C LYS A 9 10.20 5.04 30.42
N GLU A 10 11.42 5.59 30.31
CA GLU A 10 11.92 6.60 31.25
C GLU A 10 11.01 7.83 31.34
N ILE A 11 10.34 8.20 30.24
CA ILE A 11 9.40 9.32 30.19
C ILE A 11 8.02 8.96 30.79
N ILE A 12 7.58 7.71 30.59
CA ILE A 12 6.34 7.18 31.17
C ILE A 12 6.45 7.09 32.70
N GLU A 13 7.61 6.67 33.21
CA GLU A 13 7.89 6.60 34.65
C GLU A 13 7.82 7.96 35.36
N LYS A 14 8.03 9.07 34.63
CA LYS A 14 7.89 10.44 35.16
C LYS A 14 6.44 10.91 35.32
N ASP A 15 5.47 10.17 34.77
CA ASP A 15 4.03 10.48 34.83
C ASP A 15 3.67 11.95 34.52
N LEU A 16 4.22 12.49 33.44
CA LEU A 16 4.03 13.89 33.06
C LEU A 16 2.61 14.11 32.50
N PRO A 17 1.92 15.21 32.85
CA PRO A 17 0.62 15.53 32.29
C PRO A 17 0.73 16.00 30.83
N PHE A 18 -0.25 15.63 30.01
CA PHE A 18 -0.43 16.21 28.67
C PHE A 18 -1.27 17.49 28.77
N LYS A 19 -0.65 18.63 28.53
CA LYS A 19 -1.32 19.94 28.59
C LYS A 19 -1.80 20.34 27.20
N ARG A 20 -3.12 20.46 27.03
CA ARG A 20 -3.72 21.00 25.80
C ARG A 20 -3.65 22.53 25.86
N ILE A 21 -3.10 23.13 24.80
CA ILE A 21 -2.97 24.58 24.64
C ILE A 21 -3.66 24.95 23.33
N GLU A 22 -4.63 25.84 23.39
CA GLU A 22 -5.23 26.45 22.22
C GLU A 22 -4.52 27.77 21.95
N VAL A 23 -3.99 27.93 20.74
CA VAL A 23 -3.27 29.13 20.31
C VAL A 23 -3.74 29.52 18.93
N ASN A 24 -3.56 30.79 18.57
CA ASN A 24 -3.77 31.20 17.19
C ASN A 24 -2.66 30.61 16.29
N LYS A 25 -2.94 30.55 14.99
CA LYS A 25 -2.03 30.00 13.98
C LYS A 25 -0.68 30.74 13.92
N GLU A 26 -0.67 32.05 14.16
CA GLU A 26 0.55 32.88 14.14
C GLU A 26 1.50 32.52 15.30
N GLU A 27 0.97 32.36 16.51
CA GLU A 27 1.70 31.91 17.69
C GLU A 27 2.27 30.50 17.47
N ALA A 28 1.46 29.57 16.95
CA ALA A 28 1.92 28.23 16.61
C ALA A 28 3.08 28.27 15.59
N ASN A 29 2.97 29.11 14.56
CA ASN A 29 4.03 29.33 13.58
C ASN A 29 5.33 29.83 14.23
N GLN A 30 5.25 30.80 15.14
CA GLN A 30 6.43 31.30 15.86
C GLN A 30 7.09 30.21 16.71
N ILE A 31 6.30 29.40 17.41
CA ILE A 31 6.79 28.28 18.25
C ILE A 31 7.56 27.27 17.40
N PHE A 32 6.97 26.78 16.30
CA PHE A 32 7.60 25.76 15.46
C PHE A 32 8.75 26.31 14.61
N LYS A 33 8.73 27.60 14.27
CA LYS A 33 9.86 28.30 13.63
C LYS A 33 11.06 28.39 14.57
N LYS A 34 10.86 28.73 15.84
CA LYS A 34 11.92 28.74 16.87
C LYS A 34 12.50 27.34 17.11
N LYS A 35 11.66 26.30 17.06
CA LYS A 35 12.06 24.89 17.19
C LYS A 35 12.64 24.27 15.91
N LYS A 36 12.62 25.00 14.78
CA LYS A 36 13.08 24.54 13.45
C LYS A 36 12.34 23.30 12.92
N GLU A 37 11.05 23.17 13.25
CA GLU A 37 10.20 22.05 12.86
C GLU A 37 9.52 22.31 11.50
N LYS A 38 10.29 22.18 10.40
CA LYS A 38 9.83 22.50 9.03
C LYS A 38 8.50 21.84 8.67
N TYR A 39 8.32 20.56 8.96
CA TYR A 39 7.11 19.81 8.58
C TYR A 39 5.86 20.26 9.34
N LYS A 40 6.02 20.76 10.58
CA LYS A 40 4.89 21.29 11.34
C LYS A 40 4.44 22.65 10.81
N LEU A 41 5.37 23.46 10.29
CA LEU A 41 5.05 24.72 9.60
C LEU A 41 4.27 24.46 8.31
N GLU A 42 4.72 23.50 7.48
CA GLU A 42 3.99 23.10 6.26
C GLU A 42 2.58 22.57 6.57
N LEU A 43 2.41 21.83 7.68
CA LEU A 43 1.08 21.38 8.10
C LEU A 43 0.20 22.54 8.57
N LEU A 44 0.78 23.57 9.22
CA LEU A 44 0.02 24.74 9.63
C LEU A 44 -0.50 25.50 8.43
N GLU A 45 0.29 25.66 7.36
CA GLU A 45 -0.14 26.33 6.13
C GLU A 45 -1.44 25.72 5.56
N ASP A 46 -1.56 24.39 5.58
CA ASP A 46 -2.73 23.63 5.10
C ASP A 46 -3.97 23.73 6.01
N ILE A 47 -3.82 24.11 7.29
CA ILE A 47 -4.94 24.22 8.23
C ILE A 47 -5.69 25.53 7.97
N GLN A 48 -6.98 25.44 7.65
CA GLN A 48 -7.83 26.62 7.40
C GLN A 48 -8.30 27.31 8.68
N ASP A 49 -8.30 26.61 9.81
CA ASP A 49 -8.75 27.14 11.11
C ASP A 49 -7.77 28.18 11.66
N ASP A 50 -8.29 29.28 12.20
CA ASP A 50 -7.47 30.35 12.84
C ASP A 50 -6.86 29.91 14.17
N MET A 51 -7.53 28.99 14.86
CA MET A 51 -7.11 28.43 16.13
C MET A 51 -6.64 27.00 15.95
N VAL A 52 -5.48 26.69 16.51
CA VAL A 52 -4.90 25.35 16.49
C VAL A 52 -4.62 24.86 17.89
N THR A 53 -4.57 23.54 18.03
CA THR A 53 -4.34 22.87 19.30
C THR A 53 -2.94 22.29 19.33
N LEU A 54 -2.23 22.60 20.41
CA LEU A 54 -0.92 22.06 20.73
C LEU A 54 -1.03 21.20 21.99
N TYR A 55 -0.24 20.13 22.05
CA TYR A 55 -0.08 19.33 23.25
C TYR A 55 1.34 19.45 23.76
N GLN A 56 1.48 19.93 25.00
CA GLN A 56 2.77 20.03 25.68
C GLN A 56 2.93 18.89 26.69
N GLN A 57 4.11 18.27 26.66
CA GLN A 57 4.53 17.23 27.60
C GLN A 57 5.97 17.54 28.04
N GLY A 58 6.11 18.17 29.21
CA GLY A 58 7.41 18.70 29.65
C GLY A 58 7.96 19.71 28.64
N ASP A 59 9.16 19.44 28.12
CA ASP A 59 9.84 20.31 27.13
C ASP A 59 9.37 20.07 25.68
N PHE A 60 8.65 18.96 25.46
CA PHE A 60 8.13 18.58 24.16
C PHE A 60 6.78 19.26 23.91
N ILE A 61 6.59 19.76 22.69
CA ILE A 61 5.32 20.34 22.25
C ILE A 61 5.04 19.83 20.84
N ASP A 62 3.81 19.41 20.61
CA ASP A 62 3.38 18.85 19.32
C ASP A 62 2.09 19.49 18.82
N LEU A 63 1.99 19.60 17.49
CA LEU A 63 0.77 20.03 16.81
C LEU A 63 -0.13 18.80 16.61
N CYS A 64 -1.23 18.74 17.34
CA CYS A 64 -2.17 17.63 17.30
C CYS A 64 -3.57 18.09 17.76
N ARG A 65 -4.63 17.58 17.11
CA ARG A 65 -6.03 17.85 17.52
C ARG A 65 -6.43 17.09 18.79
N GLY A 66 -5.86 15.91 19.03
CA GLY A 66 -6.18 15.03 20.16
C GLY A 66 -7.55 14.35 20.06
N PRO A 67 -8.12 13.84 21.18
CA PRO A 67 -7.64 13.98 22.56
C PRO A 67 -6.43 13.09 22.89
N HIS A 68 -5.72 13.43 23.97
CA HIS A 68 -4.65 12.62 24.57
C HIS A 68 -5.11 12.02 25.91
N VAL A 69 -4.41 10.98 26.37
CA VAL A 69 -4.55 10.50 27.76
C VAL A 69 -4.13 11.59 28.75
N SER A 70 -4.56 11.48 30.01
CA SER A 70 -4.30 12.51 31.03
C SER A 70 -2.81 12.71 31.34
N SER A 71 -2.03 11.63 31.34
CA SER A 71 -0.61 11.65 31.69
C SER A 71 0.14 10.51 31.00
N THR A 72 1.48 10.64 30.90
CA THR A 72 2.33 9.61 30.27
C THR A 72 2.27 8.27 31.02
N GLY A 73 2.06 8.27 32.34
CA GLY A 73 1.96 7.05 33.16
C GLY A 73 0.75 6.17 32.86
N LYS A 74 -0.24 6.68 32.11
CA LYS A 74 -1.36 5.87 31.61
C LYS A 74 -0.94 4.91 30.48
N LEU A 75 0.18 5.19 29.80
CA LEU A 75 0.70 4.38 28.69
C LEU A 75 1.51 3.19 29.21
N LYS A 76 0.83 2.15 29.71
CA LYS A 76 1.49 1.04 30.42
C LYS A 76 2.07 -0.04 29.51
N ALA A 77 1.39 -0.38 28.42
CA ALA A 77 1.77 -1.48 27.55
C ALA A 77 1.92 -0.99 26.11
N PHE A 78 3.15 -0.83 25.63
CA PHE A 78 3.45 -0.46 24.26
C PHE A 78 4.65 -1.23 23.71
N LYS A 79 4.74 -1.31 22.37
CA LYS A 79 5.87 -1.92 21.67
C LYS A 79 6.10 -1.22 20.33
N LEU A 80 7.36 -0.91 20.01
CA LEU A 80 7.75 -0.49 18.66
C LEU A 80 7.98 -1.75 17.79
N LEU A 81 7.41 -1.75 16.59
CA LEU A 81 7.29 -2.93 15.74
C LEU A 81 8.39 -2.98 14.68
N ASN A 82 8.40 -2.02 13.75
CA ASN A 82 9.36 -1.94 12.66
C ASN A 82 9.59 -0.50 12.20
N ILE A 83 10.56 -0.32 11.32
CA ILE A 83 10.90 0.95 10.68
C ILE A 83 10.65 0.78 9.18
N ALA A 84 10.05 1.79 8.56
CA ALA A 84 9.87 1.87 7.11
C ALA A 84 10.30 3.25 6.59
N GLY A 85 10.62 3.33 5.30
CA GLY A 85 10.69 4.60 4.59
C GLY A 85 9.29 5.11 4.28
N ALA A 86 9.09 6.42 4.34
CA ALA A 86 7.86 7.07 3.87
C ALA A 86 8.21 8.39 3.20
N TYR A 87 7.55 8.73 2.11
CA TYR A 87 7.75 10.01 1.45
C TYR A 87 6.80 11.07 2.00
N TRP A 88 7.28 12.31 2.13
CA TRP A 88 6.43 13.41 2.56
C TRP A 88 5.25 13.62 1.60
N ARG A 89 4.03 13.76 2.14
CA ARG A 89 2.75 13.75 1.40
C ARG A 89 2.55 12.54 0.46
N GLY A 90 3.26 11.43 0.69
CA GLY A 90 3.17 10.23 -0.13
C GLY A 90 3.75 10.37 -1.55
N ASN A 91 4.49 11.44 -1.83
CA ASN A 91 5.06 11.71 -3.15
C ASN A 91 6.56 11.36 -3.15
N GLU A 92 6.96 10.38 -3.95
CA GLU A 92 8.33 9.90 -4.12
C GLU A 92 9.36 10.97 -4.53
N LYS A 93 8.91 12.08 -5.12
CA LYS A 93 9.77 13.24 -5.45
C LYS A 93 10.15 14.07 -4.21
N ASN A 94 9.44 13.89 -3.10
CA ASN A 94 9.72 14.61 -1.86
C ASN A 94 10.76 13.88 -1.01
N LYS A 95 11.21 14.55 0.07
CA LYS A 95 12.18 13.97 1.00
C LYS A 95 11.64 12.68 1.64
N MET A 96 12.47 11.64 1.62
CA MET A 96 12.24 10.39 2.35
C MET A 96 12.38 10.62 3.87
N LEU A 97 11.39 10.15 4.61
CA LEU A 97 11.27 10.18 6.06
C LEU A 97 11.37 8.78 6.63
N GLN A 98 11.77 8.70 7.90
CA GLN A 98 11.76 7.44 8.66
C GLN A 98 10.44 7.34 9.41
N ARG A 99 9.65 6.32 9.09
CA ARG A 99 8.41 5.97 9.80
C ARG A 99 8.70 4.86 10.80
N ILE A 100 8.40 5.13 12.06
CA ILE A 100 8.50 4.14 13.14
C ILE A 100 7.09 3.67 13.48
N TYR A 101 6.82 2.39 13.29
CA TYR A 101 5.55 1.79 13.71
C TYR A 101 5.63 1.31 15.15
N GLY A 102 4.52 1.47 15.86
CA GLY A 102 4.34 0.96 17.22
C GLY A 102 2.88 0.67 17.50
N THR A 103 2.65 -0.04 18.60
CA THR A 103 1.32 -0.39 19.11
C THR A 103 1.25 -0.15 20.61
N SER A 104 0.06 0.11 21.14
CA SER A 104 -0.18 0.32 22.56
C SER A 104 -1.53 -0.27 22.97
N PHE A 105 -1.60 -0.82 24.17
CA PHE A 105 -2.78 -1.43 24.79
C PHE A 105 -2.95 -0.96 26.23
N ASN A 106 -4.14 -1.16 26.79
CA ASN A 106 -4.43 -0.82 28.19
C ASN A 106 -3.77 -1.83 29.15
N LYS A 107 -3.71 -3.11 28.74
CA LYS A 107 -3.15 -4.19 29.55
C LYS A 107 -1.98 -4.86 28.85
N LYS A 108 -0.98 -5.28 29.63
CA LYS A 108 0.17 -6.04 29.12
C LYS A 108 -0.24 -7.36 28.45
N SER A 109 -1.24 -8.05 29.02
CA SER A 109 -1.76 -9.30 28.45
C SER A 109 -2.33 -9.12 27.03
N GLU A 110 -2.98 -7.99 26.74
CA GLU A 110 -3.52 -7.69 25.41
C GLU A 110 -2.39 -7.44 24.41
N LEU A 111 -1.37 -6.70 24.81
CA LEU A 111 -0.17 -6.49 24.01
C LEU A 111 0.53 -7.81 23.70
N ASP A 112 0.75 -8.65 24.72
CA ASP A 112 1.43 -9.94 24.56
C ASP A 112 0.65 -10.86 23.61
N ASN A 113 -0.69 -10.89 23.73
CA ASN A 113 -1.57 -11.60 22.80
C ASN A 113 -1.45 -11.05 21.37
N TYR A 114 -1.46 -9.74 21.20
CA TYR A 114 -1.31 -9.10 19.88
C TYR A 114 0.04 -9.42 19.24
N LEU A 115 1.13 -9.36 20.01
CA LEU A 115 2.46 -9.71 19.51
C LEU A 115 2.54 -11.19 19.12
N LYS A 116 1.91 -12.09 19.88
CA LYS A 116 1.79 -13.51 19.50
C LYS A 116 1.06 -13.68 18.17
N LEU A 117 -0.04 -12.97 17.95
CA LEU A 117 -0.77 -13.01 16.67
C LEU A 117 0.07 -12.49 15.50
N LEU A 118 0.84 -11.41 15.71
CA LEU A 118 1.76 -10.91 14.69
C LEU A 118 2.83 -11.93 14.32
N GLU A 119 3.41 -12.63 15.30
CA GLU A 119 4.38 -13.70 15.04
C GLU A 119 3.75 -14.89 14.30
N GLU A 120 2.52 -15.27 14.66
CA GLU A 120 1.78 -16.31 13.93
C GLU A 120 1.44 -15.89 12.49
N ALA A 121 1.11 -14.62 12.25
CA ALA A 121 0.88 -14.09 10.92
C ALA A 121 2.17 -14.11 10.07
N LYS A 122 3.32 -13.71 10.65
CA LYS A 122 4.63 -13.75 9.96
C LYS A 122 5.02 -15.16 9.51
N LYS A 123 4.66 -16.20 10.28
CA LYS A 123 4.90 -17.60 9.89
C LYS A 123 4.11 -18.02 8.66
N ARG A 124 3.00 -17.35 8.35
CA ARG A 124 2.08 -17.65 7.24
C ARG A 124 2.22 -16.67 6.08
N ASP A 125 3.27 -15.86 6.09
CA ASP A 125 3.58 -14.95 5.00
C ASP A 125 3.98 -15.74 3.76
N HIS A 126 3.23 -15.60 2.67
CA HIS A 126 3.48 -16.32 1.42
C HIS A 126 4.88 -16.04 0.85
N ARG A 127 5.50 -14.90 1.16
CA ARG A 127 6.87 -14.57 0.71
C ARG A 127 7.90 -15.41 1.44
N LYS A 128 7.66 -15.68 2.73
CA LYS A 128 8.49 -16.56 3.53
C LYS A 128 8.28 -18.02 3.11
N LEU A 129 7.02 -18.46 3.08
CA LEU A 129 6.68 -19.82 2.69
C LEU A 129 7.07 -20.15 1.25
N GLY A 130 6.86 -19.22 0.32
CA GLY A 130 7.25 -19.39 -1.08
C GLY A 130 8.74 -19.61 -1.26
N LYS A 131 9.57 -18.95 -0.45
CA LYS A 131 11.02 -19.20 -0.40
C LYS A 131 11.34 -20.53 0.28
N ASP A 132 10.81 -20.78 1.48
CA ASP A 132 11.10 -21.96 2.29
C ASP A 132 10.66 -23.27 1.59
N LEU A 133 9.62 -23.20 0.75
CA LEU A 133 9.07 -24.32 -0.02
C LEU A 133 9.55 -24.36 -1.48
N GLU A 134 10.42 -23.44 -1.90
CA GLU A 134 10.95 -23.34 -3.27
C GLU A 134 9.83 -23.24 -4.33
N LEU A 135 8.84 -22.38 -4.08
CA LEU A 135 7.73 -22.15 -5.01
C LEU A 135 8.05 -21.04 -6.02
N PHE A 136 8.71 -19.98 -5.56
CA PHE A 136 9.11 -18.87 -6.41
C PHE A 136 10.25 -18.07 -5.77
N SER A 137 10.92 -17.25 -6.59
CA SER A 137 11.91 -16.27 -6.15
C SER A 137 11.66 -14.89 -6.77
N PHE A 138 12.28 -13.88 -6.17
CA PHE A 138 12.36 -12.53 -6.73
C PHE A 138 13.82 -12.19 -6.98
N HIS A 139 14.07 -11.47 -8.07
CA HIS A 139 15.39 -11.07 -8.54
C HIS A 139 15.36 -9.59 -8.91
N ASP A 140 16.50 -8.92 -8.80
CA ASP A 140 16.60 -7.47 -9.07
C ASP A 140 16.35 -7.16 -10.56
N GLU A 141 16.60 -8.12 -11.46
CA GLU A 141 16.29 -8.03 -12.88
C GLU A 141 14.77 -8.06 -13.17
N GLY A 142 13.95 -8.48 -12.20
CA GLY A 142 12.50 -8.63 -12.34
C GLY A 142 11.76 -8.12 -11.11
N VAL A 143 12.00 -6.87 -10.71
CA VAL A 143 11.31 -6.26 -9.56
C VAL A 143 9.80 -6.28 -9.76
N GLY A 144 9.07 -6.95 -8.87
CA GLY A 144 7.62 -7.13 -8.96
C GLY A 144 7.17 -8.32 -9.82
N PHE A 145 8.09 -9.03 -10.47
CA PHE A 145 7.81 -10.19 -11.32
C PHE A 145 8.35 -11.47 -10.66
N PRO A 146 7.50 -12.34 -10.10
CA PRO A 146 7.96 -13.57 -9.46
C PRO A 146 8.44 -14.59 -10.50
N PHE A 147 9.57 -15.23 -10.20
CA PHE A 147 10.11 -16.36 -10.97
C PHE A 147 9.58 -17.64 -10.36
N PHE A 148 8.63 -18.30 -11.03
CA PHE A 148 8.05 -19.55 -10.54
C PHE A 148 9.02 -20.72 -10.73
N HIS A 149 9.22 -21.47 -9.65
CA HIS A 149 10.08 -22.67 -9.61
C HIS A 149 9.26 -23.92 -9.98
N PRO A 150 9.87 -25.09 -10.22
CA PRO A 150 9.13 -26.29 -10.62
C PRO A 150 7.96 -26.64 -9.69
N LYS A 151 8.13 -26.57 -8.36
CA LYS A 151 7.05 -26.83 -7.39
C LYS A 151 5.94 -25.77 -7.47
N GLY A 152 6.30 -24.51 -7.65
CA GLY A 152 5.32 -23.43 -7.85
C GLY A 152 4.54 -23.59 -9.15
N MET A 153 5.19 -24.06 -10.22
CA MET A 153 4.53 -24.34 -11.49
C MET A 153 3.55 -25.50 -11.40
N VAL A 154 3.86 -26.56 -10.64
CA VAL A 154 2.88 -27.64 -10.36
C VAL A 154 1.62 -27.06 -9.72
N LEU A 155 1.77 -26.24 -8.68
CA LEU A 155 0.62 -25.60 -8.01
C LEU A 155 -0.16 -24.70 -8.97
N ARG A 156 0.54 -23.87 -9.75
CA ARG A 156 -0.08 -22.96 -10.71
C ARG A 156 -0.87 -23.72 -11.77
N ASN A 157 -0.30 -24.77 -12.36
CA ASN A 157 -0.96 -25.55 -13.40
C ASN A 157 -2.24 -26.22 -12.87
N ILE A 158 -2.23 -26.77 -11.65
CA ILE A 158 -3.43 -27.34 -11.02
C ILE A 158 -4.55 -26.30 -10.91
N LEU A 159 -4.20 -25.06 -10.53
CA LEU A 159 -5.17 -23.97 -10.42
C LEU A 159 -5.67 -23.50 -11.78
N GLU A 160 -4.80 -23.41 -12.78
CA GLU A 160 -5.17 -23.05 -14.15
C GLU A 160 -6.07 -24.12 -14.79
N ASP A 161 -5.79 -25.40 -14.57
CA ASP A 161 -6.59 -26.52 -15.06
C ASP A 161 -7.99 -26.50 -14.42
N TYR A 162 -8.07 -26.32 -13.09
CA TYR A 162 -9.35 -26.13 -12.41
C TYR A 162 -10.12 -24.92 -12.95
N TRP A 163 -9.43 -23.78 -13.18
CA TRP A 163 -10.04 -22.59 -13.76
C TRP A 163 -10.65 -22.89 -15.14
N LYS A 164 -9.92 -23.61 -16.01
CA LYS A 164 -10.39 -24.00 -17.34
C LYS A 164 -11.61 -24.91 -17.26
N GLU A 165 -11.57 -25.92 -16.39
CA GLU A 165 -12.68 -26.86 -16.18
C GLU A 165 -13.96 -26.12 -15.76
N GLU A 166 -13.89 -25.23 -14.77
CA GLU A 166 -15.06 -24.49 -14.28
C GLU A 166 -15.59 -23.47 -15.30
N HIS A 167 -14.71 -22.84 -16.07
CA HIS A 167 -15.11 -21.92 -17.15
C HIS A 167 -15.81 -22.67 -18.29
N CYS A 168 -15.29 -23.85 -18.67
CA CYS A 168 -15.91 -24.72 -19.66
C CYS A 168 -17.31 -25.15 -19.21
N LYS A 169 -17.47 -25.63 -17.96
CA LYS A 169 -18.78 -25.98 -17.37
C LYS A 169 -19.74 -24.78 -17.35
N SER A 170 -19.22 -23.57 -17.18
CA SER A 170 -19.98 -22.32 -17.17
C SER A 170 -20.27 -21.75 -18.58
N GLY A 171 -19.90 -22.47 -19.64
CA GLY A 171 -20.15 -22.08 -21.02
C GLY A 171 -19.30 -20.91 -21.51
N TYR A 172 -18.09 -20.74 -20.96
CA TYR A 172 -17.09 -19.81 -21.50
C TYR A 172 -16.32 -20.48 -22.63
N THR A 173 -16.01 -19.70 -23.66
CA THR A 173 -15.03 -20.06 -24.69
C THR A 173 -13.69 -19.44 -24.34
N GLU A 174 -12.65 -20.26 -24.24
CA GLU A 174 -11.29 -19.78 -23.99
C GLU A 174 -10.72 -19.11 -25.24
N VAL A 175 -10.13 -17.92 -25.06
CA VAL A 175 -9.47 -17.15 -26.11
C VAL A 175 -8.10 -16.65 -25.62
N LYS A 176 -7.21 -16.29 -26.54
CA LYS A 176 -5.92 -15.67 -26.22
C LYS A 176 -5.70 -14.44 -27.10
N THR A 177 -5.32 -13.33 -26.47
CA THR A 177 -5.04 -12.06 -27.15
C THR A 177 -3.58 -11.65 -26.94
N PRO A 178 -2.98 -10.87 -27.86
CA PRO A 178 -1.59 -10.42 -27.74
C PRO A 178 -1.32 -9.63 -26.45
N ILE A 179 -0.12 -9.79 -25.89
CA ILE A 179 0.32 -9.04 -24.69
C ILE A 179 0.64 -7.58 -25.03
N ILE A 180 1.20 -7.31 -26.22
CA ILE A 180 1.60 -5.99 -26.67
C ILE A 180 0.65 -5.54 -27.79
N LEU A 181 0.01 -4.38 -27.62
CA LEU A 181 -0.99 -3.85 -28.54
C LEU A 181 -0.74 -2.36 -28.81
N ASN A 182 -1.07 -1.91 -30.03
CA ASN A 182 -0.84 -0.55 -30.49
C ASN A 182 -1.58 0.49 -29.62
N LYS A 183 -0.92 1.62 -29.34
CA LYS A 183 -1.45 2.75 -28.56
C LYS A 183 -2.87 3.18 -28.95
N SER A 184 -3.19 3.16 -30.24
CA SER A 184 -4.49 3.56 -30.76
C SER A 184 -5.65 2.77 -30.15
N LEU A 185 -5.46 1.49 -29.84
CA LEU A 185 -6.46 0.66 -29.16
C LEU A 185 -6.75 1.18 -27.77
N TRP A 186 -5.71 1.52 -27.01
CA TRP A 186 -5.83 2.01 -25.63
C TRP A 186 -6.49 3.38 -25.56
N VAL A 187 -6.16 4.28 -26.49
CA VAL A 187 -6.83 5.58 -26.66
C VAL A 187 -8.31 5.37 -26.97
N LYS A 188 -8.62 4.55 -27.99
CA LYS A 188 -10.01 4.28 -28.39
C LYS A 188 -10.84 3.64 -27.28
N SER A 189 -10.21 2.83 -26.44
CA SER A 189 -10.88 2.16 -25.32
C SER A 189 -11.07 3.06 -24.08
N GLY A 190 -10.49 4.26 -24.05
CA GLY A 190 -10.50 5.17 -22.89
C GLY A 190 -9.47 4.82 -21.80
N HIS A 191 -8.83 3.65 -21.86
CA HIS A 191 -7.82 3.25 -20.87
C HIS A 191 -6.59 4.13 -20.88
N TRP A 192 -6.25 4.74 -22.01
CA TRP A 192 -5.13 5.68 -22.08
C TRP A 192 -5.31 6.86 -21.12
N ASP A 193 -6.52 7.41 -21.01
CA ASP A 193 -6.75 8.60 -20.19
C ASP A 193 -6.74 8.30 -18.68
N HIS A 194 -7.04 7.04 -18.30
CA HIS A 194 -7.20 6.63 -16.89
C HIS A 194 -6.07 5.76 -16.34
N TYR A 195 -5.39 4.98 -17.19
CA TYR A 195 -4.44 3.95 -16.77
C TYR A 195 -3.03 4.18 -17.30
N LYS A 196 -2.79 5.20 -18.13
CA LYS A 196 -1.46 5.44 -18.72
C LYS A 196 -0.34 5.51 -17.69
N GLU A 197 -0.59 6.09 -16.52
CA GLU A 197 0.41 6.16 -15.44
C GLU A 197 0.77 4.78 -14.84
N ASN A 198 -0.09 3.77 -15.03
CA ASN A 198 0.07 2.40 -14.57
C ASN A 198 0.33 1.39 -15.72
N MET A 199 0.73 1.87 -16.89
CA MET A 199 1.00 1.05 -18.08
C MET A 199 2.48 1.06 -18.43
N TYR A 200 2.94 -0.05 -19.02
CA TYR A 200 4.29 -0.15 -19.60
C TYR A 200 4.22 0.06 -21.11
N PHE A 201 5.19 0.81 -21.64
CA PHE A 201 5.24 1.20 -23.04
C PHE A 201 6.49 0.67 -23.72
N THR A 202 6.39 0.41 -25.02
CA THR A 202 7.52 0.06 -25.88
C THR A 202 7.32 0.67 -27.25
N LYS A 203 8.39 0.74 -28.05
CA LYS A 203 8.35 1.17 -29.44
C LYS A 203 8.79 0.03 -30.35
N ILE A 204 8.04 -0.19 -31.41
CA ILE A 204 8.31 -1.20 -32.45
C ILE A 204 8.14 -0.49 -33.77
N ASP A 205 9.16 -0.50 -34.63
CA ASP A 205 9.14 0.14 -35.96
C ASP A 205 8.61 1.59 -35.93
N GLU A 206 9.13 2.40 -34.99
CA GLU A 206 8.75 3.81 -34.74
C GLU A 206 7.33 4.04 -34.21
N GLU A 207 6.50 2.99 -34.09
CA GLU A 207 5.16 3.06 -33.53
C GLU A 207 5.13 2.85 -32.01
N ASP A 208 4.18 3.51 -31.34
CA ASP A 208 3.95 3.38 -29.90
C ASP A 208 3.06 2.16 -29.59
N TYR A 209 3.54 1.29 -28.70
CA TYR A 209 2.82 0.14 -28.17
C TYR A 209 2.75 0.19 -26.64
N ALA A 210 1.80 -0.55 -26.08
CA ALA A 210 1.74 -0.80 -24.65
C ALA A 210 1.55 -2.29 -24.35
N ILE A 211 2.13 -2.72 -23.23
CA ILE A 211 1.81 -4.01 -22.61
C ILE A 211 0.39 -3.88 -22.03
N LYS A 212 -0.47 -4.85 -22.33
CA LYS A 212 -1.88 -4.81 -21.92
C LYS A 212 -2.00 -4.70 -20.39
N PRO A 213 -2.66 -3.66 -19.85
CA PRO A 213 -3.00 -3.60 -18.43
C PRO A 213 -4.24 -4.47 -18.12
N MET A 214 -4.96 -4.92 -19.15
CA MET A 214 -6.17 -5.74 -19.04
C MET A 214 -6.52 -6.40 -20.38
N ASN A 215 -7.34 -7.45 -20.34
CA ASN A 215 -7.72 -8.25 -21.50
C ASN A 215 -8.89 -7.69 -22.31
N CYS A 216 -9.73 -6.82 -21.70
CA CYS A 216 -11.03 -6.44 -22.26
C CYS A 216 -10.96 -5.90 -23.70
N PRO A 217 -10.04 -5.00 -24.07
CA PRO A 217 -9.97 -4.51 -25.45
C PRO A 217 -9.65 -5.60 -26.47
N GLY A 218 -8.79 -6.56 -26.13
CA GLY A 218 -8.49 -7.71 -26.97
C GLY A 218 -9.72 -8.59 -27.19
N GLY A 219 -10.46 -8.90 -26.12
CA GLY A 219 -11.72 -9.67 -26.21
C GLY A 219 -12.78 -8.99 -27.08
N ILE A 220 -12.88 -7.66 -27.04
CA ILE A 220 -13.79 -6.90 -27.91
C ILE A 220 -13.34 -6.93 -29.37
N LEU A 221 -12.03 -6.99 -29.66
CA LEU A 221 -11.56 -7.18 -31.03
C LEU A 221 -11.97 -8.57 -31.57
N ILE A 222 -11.87 -9.62 -30.76
CA ILE A 222 -12.36 -10.96 -31.12
C ILE A 222 -13.87 -10.91 -31.39
N TYR A 223 -14.66 -10.30 -30.51
CA TYR A 223 -16.10 -10.11 -30.72
C TYR A 223 -16.40 -9.44 -32.07
N LYS A 224 -15.60 -8.46 -32.49
CA LYS A 224 -15.81 -7.74 -33.76
C LYS A 224 -15.45 -8.52 -35.03
N THR A 225 -14.83 -9.70 -34.92
CA THR A 225 -14.41 -10.48 -36.10
C THR A 225 -15.58 -11.04 -36.91
N THR A 226 -16.75 -11.22 -36.27
CA THR A 226 -17.95 -11.77 -36.90
C THR A 226 -19.19 -10.94 -36.55
N LEU A 227 -20.23 -11.05 -37.37
CA LEU A 227 -21.56 -10.53 -37.03
C LEU A 227 -22.23 -11.48 -36.04
N HIS A 228 -22.88 -10.92 -35.02
CA HIS A 228 -23.60 -11.67 -34.00
C HIS A 228 -25.09 -11.32 -34.03
N SER A 229 -25.94 -12.34 -33.99
CA SER A 229 -27.38 -12.21 -33.78
C SER A 229 -27.69 -12.02 -32.30
N TYR A 230 -28.83 -11.41 -31.99
CA TYR A 230 -29.33 -11.37 -30.60
C TYR A 230 -29.53 -12.77 -30.00
N ARG A 231 -29.70 -13.79 -30.85
CA ARG A 231 -29.84 -15.20 -30.45
C ARG A 231 -28.53 -15.86 -30.03
N ASP A 232 -27.40 -15.31 -30.46
CA ASP A 232 -26.07 -15.82 -30.11
C ASP A 232 -25.66 -15.37 -28.69
N LEU A 233 -26.41 -14.45 -28.10
CA LEU A 233 -26.21 -13.97 -26.74
C LEU A 233 -26.90 -14.89 -25.71
N PRO A 234 -26.28 -15.13 -24.54
CA PRO A 234 -25.06 -14.50 -24.05
C PRO A 234 -23.76 -15.16 -24.56
N LEU A 235 -22.83 -14.34 -25.06
CA LEU A 235 -21.46 -14.77 -25.36
C LEU A 235 -20.56 -14.61 -24.13
N ARG A 236 -19.73 -15.60 -23.88
CA ARG A 236 -18.78 -15.60 -22.75
C ARG A 236 -17.40 -16.00 -23.25
N MET A 237 -16.44 -15.08 -23.14
CA MET A 237 -15.04 -15.32 -23.49
C MET A 237 -14.18 -15.24 -22.23
N GLY A 238 -13.33 -16.23 -22.01
CA GLY A 238 -12.37 -16.28 -20.91
C GLY A 238 -10.95 -16.27 -21.45
N GLU A 239 -10.03 -15.58 -20.76
CA GLU A 239 -8.61 -15.58 -21.11
C GLU A 239 -7.76 -15.63 -19.83
N LEU A 240 -6.84 -16.58 -19.75
CA LEU A 240 -5.70 -16.53 -18.83
C LEU A 240 -4.71 -15.47 -19.36
N GLY A 241 -5.00 -14.22 -18.94
CA GLY A 241 -4.41 -12.95 -19.40
C GLY A 241 -2.91 -12.94 -19.49
#